data_AF-A0A0G1QJZ6-F1
#
_entry.id   AF-A0A0G1QJZ6-F1
#
_cell.length_a   1.000
_cell.length_b   1.000
_cell.length_c   1.000
_cell.angle_alpha   90.00
_cell.angle_beta   90.00
_cell.angle_gamma   90.00
#
_symmetry.space_group_name_H-M   'P 1'
#
loop_
_entity.id
_entity.type
_entity.pdbx_description
1 polymer ?
#
loop_
_entity_poly.entity_id
_entity_poly.type
_entity_poly.pdbx_seq_one_letter_code
_entity_poly.pdbx_strand_id
1 'polypeptide(L)'
;MVLEKDILGMNARNQLFVPLNPPRAAAICKSKYATKLLLQSKNIPTAEIYGVLGTQEDIDEFDWHKLTKDFVIKPTNGHAGKGVIAFRHQHADKEHWTDVVGKTWSLDDIKLHSADILAGQYSTHGSNHNIIVEERVPIHPKLLKYTYKGTPDTRVIVFNSVPVMAMLRLPTEESEGRANVSQGAIAVGIDIATGITTHAVAHKNQPIQFLPNTKLKLNGIQIPFWQQVLKIAVEAARAAELTFTGVDLFVHKEKGPMVVELNAYPGLSIQMANREGLKRRLERVQDLNVLNADHGVKIGQALFAEHFATKIEAKGEVPILNTEETITVYGDNRHKIEAKALINTGRFRTAIASSLAKELALIEVDDLLWFQQVSGEGKRPVIELKFRLKGKTVETSAVVSRKLDSAAQKIEVGRKDLSGFVIRPA
;
A
#
# COMPACT_ATOMS: atom_id res chain seq x y z
N MET A 1 -0.50 20.28 -6.82
CA MET A 1 -1.75 20.13 -7.60
C MET A 1 -1.64 18.88 -8.42
N VAL A 2 -2.65 17.99 -8.37
CA VAL A 2 -2.71 16.80 -9.20
C VAL A 2 -3.14 17.22 -10.60
N LEU A 3 -2.38 16.85 -11.61
CA LEU A 3 -2.75 17.11 -13.01
C LEU A 3 -3.69 16.01 -13.49
N GLU A 4 -4.66 16.34 -14.33
CA GLU A 4 -5.61 15.36 -14.88
C GLU A 4 -4.89 14.19 -15.56
N LYS A 5 -3.81 14.47 -16.29
CA LYS A 5 -2.96 13.46 -16.96
C LYS A 5 -2.28 12.48 -15.99
N ASP A 6 -2.17 12.84 -14.70
CA ASP A 6 -1.55 12.00 -13.67
C ASP A 6 -2.58 11.02 -13.06
N ILE A 7 -3.88 11.24 -13.27
CA ILE A 7 -4.96 10.37 -12.79
C ILE A 7 -5.06 9.14 -13.70
N LEU A 8 -5.16 7.96 -13.09
CA LEU A 8 -5.48 6.73 -13.79
C LEU A 8 -7.01 6.58 -13.90
N GLY A 9 -7.52 6.48 -15.12
CA GLY A 9 -8.91 6.10 -15.41
C GLY A 9 -9.11 4.59 -15.49
N MET A 10 -10.35 4.11 -15.34
CA MET A 10 -10.67 2.67 -15.39
C MET A 10 -10.30 2.00 -16.71
N ASN A 11 -10.53 2.68 -17.84
CA ASN A 11 -10.17 2.16 -19.17
C ASN A 11 -8.66 2.03 -19.32
N ALA A 12 -7.90 3.07 -18.94
CA ALA A 12 -6.44 3.04 -18.96
C ALA A 12 -5.88 1.95 -18.02
N ARG A 13 -6.44 1.79 -16.82
CA ARG A 13 -6.08 0.69 -15.91
C ARG A 13 -6.25 -0.68 -16.60
N ASN A 14 -7.42 -0.91 -17.19
CA ASN A 14 -7.78 -2.20 -17.79
C ASN A 14 -7.00 -2.51 -19.07
N GLN A 15 -6.59 -1.49 -19.83
CA GLN A 15 -5.89 -1.67 -21.10
C GLN A 15 -4.37 -1.65 -20.97
N LEU A 16 -3.82 -0.87 -20.02
CA LEU A 16 -2.37 -0.64 -19.94
C LEU A 16 -1.69 -1.42 -18.81
N PHE A 17 -2.36 -1.62 -17.68
CA PHE A 17 -1.71 -2.14 -16.46
C PHE A 17 -2.19 -3.53 -16.07
N VAL A 18 -3.50 -3.79 -16.13
CA VAL A 18 -4.06 -5.13 -15.84
C VAL A 18 -3.49 -6.21 -16.77
N PRO A 19 -3.32 -5.99 -18.09
CA PRO A 19 -2.80 -7.02 -19.00
C PRO A 19 -1.33 -7.40 -18.75
N LEU A 20 -0.62 -6.63 -17.91
CA LEU A 20 0.75 -6.96 -17.48
C LEU A 20 0.77 -8.11 -16.47
N ASN A 21 -0.39 -8.48 -15.90
CA ASN A 21 -0.52 -9.69 -15.08
C ASN A 21 -0.70 -10.91 -15.99
N PRO A 22 0.05 -12.00 -15.76
CA PRO A 22 -0.21 -13.27 -16.43
C PRO A 22 -1.66 -13.74 -16.20
N PRO A 23 -2.34 -14.32 -17.20
CA PRO A 23 -3.72 -14.80 -17.03
C PRO A 23 -3.90 -15.78 -15.86
N ARG A 24 -2.89 -16.64 -15.62
CA ARG A 24 -2.85 -17.56 -14.48
C ARG A 24 -2.84 -16.83 -13.13
N ALA A 25 -2.02 -15.79 -13.00
CA ALA A 25 -1.94 -14.97 -11.78
C ALA A 25 -3.28 -14.26 -11.50
N ALA A 26 -3.91 -13.70 -12.54
CA ALA A 26 -5.22 -13.06 -12.42
C ALA A 26 -6.33 -14.07 -12.06
N ALA A 27 -6.23 -15.32 -12.52
CA ALA A 27 -7.17 -16.38 -12.16
C ALA A 27 -7.08 -16.78 -10.68
N ILE A 28 -5.88 -16.83 -10.09
CA ILE A 28 -5.69 -17.12 -8.66
C ILE A 28 -6.46 -16.11 -7.79
N CYS A 29 -6.42 -14.83 -8.15
CA CYS A 29 -7.13 -13.75 -7.45
C CYS A 29 -8.66 -13.92 -7.42
N LYS A 30 -9.24 -14.70 -8.35
CA LYS A 30 -10.69 -14.94 -8.39
C LYS A 30 -11.14 -15.94 -7.33
N SER A 31 -10.24 -16.78 -6.84
CA SER A 31 -10.52 -17.78 -5.82
C SER A 31 -9.79 -17.43 -4.52
N LYS A 32 -10.58 -17.10 -3.49
CA LYS A 32 -10.04 -16.85 -2.14
C LYS A 32 -9.26 -18.06 -1.62
N TYR A 33 -9.72 -19.26 -1.96
CA TYR A 33 -9.05 -20.50 -1.57
C TYR A 33 -7.68 -20.65 -2.27
N ALA A 34 -7.64 -20.50 -3.59
CA ALA A 34 -6.39 -20.62 -4.35
C ALA A 34 -5.35 -19.57 -3.91
N THR A 35 -5.83 -18.34 -3.66
CA THR A 35 -4.99 -17.27 -3.11
C THR A 35 -4.40 -17.66 -1.77
N LYS A 36 -5.19 -18.22 -0.85
CA LYS A 36 -4.71 -18.63 0.47
C LYS A 36 -3.71 -19.77 0.44
N LEU A 37 -3.98 -20.83 -0.34
CA LEU A 37 -3.04 -21.94 -0.50
C LEU A 37 -1.69 -21.45 -1.02
N LEU A 38 -1.71 -20.55 -2.00
CA LEU A 38 -0.49 -19.93 -2.52
C LEU A 38 0.27 -19.19 -1.41
N LEU A 39 -0.40 -18.32 -0.65
CA LEU A 39 0.22 -17.54 0.43
C LEU A 39 0.82 -18.46 1.51
N GLN A 40 0.07 -19.46 1.96
CA GLN A 40 0.54 -20.45 2.94
C GLN A 40 1.75 -21.23 2.43
N SER A 41 1.75 -21.68 1.17
CA SER A 41 2.88 -22.40 0.58
C SER A 41 4.18 -21.57 0.50
N LYS A 42 4.06 -20.25 0.59
CA LYS A 42 5.18 -19.29 0.58
C LYS A 42 5.45 -18.70 1.97
N ASN A 43 4.83 -19.22 3.02
CA ASN A 43 4.93 -18.71 4.39
C ASN A 43 4.54 -17.22 4.52
N ILE A 44 3.61 -16.75 3.68
CA ILE A 44 3.10 -15.38 3.74
C ILE A 44 1.91 -15.37 4.70
N PRO A 45 1.91 -14.52 5.75
CA PRO A 45 0.85 -14.51 6.75
C PRO A 45 -0.54 -14.29 6.14
N THR A 46 -1.44 -15.22 6.41
CA THR A 46 -2.87 -15.15 6.06
C THR A 46 -3.67 -15.88 7.14
N ALA A 47 -4.98 -15.67 7.21
CA ALA A 47 -5.81 -16.31 8.23
C ALA A 47 -5.84 -17.83 8.02
N GLU A 48 -5.71 -18.59 9.11
CA GLU A 48 -5.67 -20.05 9.09
C GLU A 48 -6.98 -20.62 8.53
N ILE A 49 -6.88 -21.63 7.67
CA ILE A 49 -8.06 -22.34 7.14
C ILE A 49 -8.32 -23.51 8.07
N TYR A 50 -9.53 -23.56 8.63
CA TYR A 50 -9.99 -24.68 9.45
C TYR A 50 -10.67 -25.75 8.61
N GLY A 51 -11.31 -25.37 7.51
CA GLY A 51 -11.96 -26.32 6.61
C GLY A 51 -12.38 -25.70 5.28
N VAL A 52 -12.47 -26.55 4.27
CA VAL A 52 -13.09 -26.24 2.98
C VAL A 52 -14.13 -27.31 2.70
N LEU A 53 -15.38 -26.89 2.59
CA LEU A 53 -16.52 -27.79 2.45
C LEU A 53 -17.11 -27.61 1.05
N GLY A 54 -17.19 -28.68 0.28
CA GLY A 54 -17.72 -28.68 -1.09
C GLY A 54 -19.03 -29.45 -1.23
N THR A 55 -19.41 -30.25 -0.24
CA THR A 55 -20.59 -31.13 -0.27
C THR A 55 -21.40 -31.05 1.03
N GLN A 56 -22.63 -31.56 0.99
CA GLN A 56 -23.46 -31.67 2.18
C GLN A 56 -22.85 -32.62 3.22
N GLU A 57 -22.22 -33.71 2.75
CA GLU A 57 -21.49 -34.66 3.61
C GLU A 57 -20.34 -33.95 4.36
N ASP A 58 -19.57 -33.08 3.67
CA ASP A 58 -18.53 -32.28 4.32
C ASP A 58 -19.11 -31.40 5.44
N ILE A 59 -20.30 -30.80 5.26
CA ILE A 59 -20.96 -29.98 6.31
C ILE A 59 -21.33 -30.84 7.51
N ASP A 60 -21.82 -32.06 7.27
CA ASP A 60 -22.31 -32.93 8.31
C ASP A 60 -21.18 -33.60 9.11
N GLU A 61 -20.07 -33.91 8.47
CA GLU A 61 -18.87 -34.51 9.08
C GLU A 61 -17.91 -33.48 9.69
N PHE A 62 -18.02 -32.20 9.33
CA PHE A 62 -17.14 -31.17 9.87
C PHE A 62 -17.32 -31.02 11.39
N ASP A 63 -16.20 -31.00 12.12
CA ASP A 63 -16.19 -30.88 13.58
C ASP A 63 -16.41 -29.43 14.02
N TRP A 64 -17.66 -28.98 13.96
CA TRP A 64 -18.09 -27.62 14.33
C TRP A 64 -17.76 -27.27 15.78
N HIS A 65 -17.75 -28.24 16.69
CA HIS A 65 -17.47 -28.03 18.11
C HIS A 65 -16.02 -27.63 18.40
N LYS A 66 -15.08 -27.87 17.46
CA LYS A 66 -13.71 -27.30 17.54
C LYS A 66 -13.67 -25.79 17.34
N LEU A 67 -14.68 -25.20 16.71
CA LEU A 67 -14.75 -23.76 16.44
C LEU A 67 -15.21 -22.99 17.68
N THR A 68 -14.32 -22.85 18.66
CA THR A 68 -14.67 -22.26 19.96
C THR A 68 -14.76 -20.72 19.94
N LYS A 69 -14.01 -20.05 19.07
CA LYS A 69 -14.00 -18.58 18.95
C LYS A 69 -13.37 -18.12 17.65
N ASP A 70 -13.64 -16.86 17.30
CA ASP A 70 -12.94 -16.11 16.25
C ASP A 70 -12.77 -16.89 14.93
N PHE A 71 -13.89 -17.26 14.32
CA PHE A 71 -13.91 -17.89 13.00
C PHE A 71 -14.89 -17.19 12.06
N VAL A 72 -14.71 -17.41 10.76
CA VAL A 72 -15.54 -16.87 9.69
C VAL A 72 -15.96 -18.02 8.78
N ILE A 73 -17.24 -18.03 8.43
CA ILE A 73 -17.80 -18.87 7.38
C ILE A 73 -18.08 -17.97 6.17
N LYS A 74 -17.57 -18.34 5.00
CA LYS A 74 -17.77 -17.57 3.78
C LYS A 74 -17.75 -18.42 2.50
N PRO A 75 -18.45 -18.00 1.45
CA PRO A 75 -18.31 -18.58 0.12
C PRO A 75 -16.91 -18.33 -0.48
N THR A 76 -16.37 -19.30 -1.22
CA THR A 76 -15.12 -19.14 -2.01
C THR A 76 -15.22 -18.03 -3.06
N ASN A 77 -16.39 -17.90 -3.70
CA ASN A 77 -16.66 -17.03 -4.85
C ASN A 77 -17.67 -15.91 -4.56
N GLY A 78 -17.84 -15.52 -3.29
CA GLY A 78 -18.82 -14.51 -2.88
C GLY A 78 -18.54 -13.10 -3.40
N HIS A 79 -19.62 -12.37 -3.71
CA HIS A 79 -19.59 -10.97 -4.13
C HIS A 79 -19.97 -10.03 -2.98
N ALA A 80 -19.21 -8.95 -2.81
CA ALA A 80 -19.53 -7.83 -1.92
C ALA A 80 -19.84 -8.20 -0.44
N GLY A 81 -19.27 -9.31 0.05
CA GLY A 81 -19.43 -9.76 1.43
C GLY A 81 -20.74 -10.51 1.71
N LYS A 82 -21.53 -10.87 0.70
CA LYS A 82 -22.72 -11.71 0.86
C LYS A 82 -22.33 -13.12 1.32
N GLY A 83 -23.13 -13.69 2.23
CA GLY A 83 -22.90 -15.04 2.77
C GLY A 83 -21.76 -15.14 3.79
N VAL A 84 -21.12 -14.02 4.16
CA VAL A 84 -20.03 -13.99 5.15
C VAL A 84 -20.62 -13.82 6.54
N ILE A 85 -20.34 -14.76 7.44
CA ILE A 85 -20.69 -14.65 8.86
C ILE A 85 -19.41 -14.80 9.68
N ALA A 86 -19.18 -13.86 10.59
CA ALA A 86 -18.04 -13.88 11.48
C ALA A 86 -18.51 -14.10 12.92
N PHE A 87 -17.94 -15.11 13.58
CA PHE A 87 -18.28 -15.53 14.93
C PHE A 87 -17.24 -15.06 15.95
N ARG A 88 -17.73 -14.68 17.14
CA ARG A 88 -16.87 -14.24 18.26
C ARG A 88 -16.54 -15.40 19.18
N HIS A 89 -17.55 -16.12 19.67
CA HIS A 89 -17.37 -17.21 20.63
C HIS A 89 -18.55 -18.19 20.59
N GLN A 90 -18.25 -19.43 20.97
CA GLN A 90 -19.21 -20.46 21.32
C GLN A 90 -19.74 -20.23 22.74
N HIS A 91 -21.00 -20.57 22.98
CA HIS A 91 -21.65 -20.52 24.28
C HIS A 91 -21.21 -21.70 25.15
N ALA A 92 -21.50 -21.64 26.44
CA ALA A 92 -21.12 -22.69 27.39
C ALA A 92 -21.81 -24.05 27.11
N ASP A 93 -22.98 -24.02 26.45
CA ASP A 93 -23.73 -25.21 26.05
C ASP A 93 -23.11 -25.97 24.87
N LYS A 94 -22.14 -25.34 24.17
CA LYS A 94 -21.47 -25.85 22.97
C LYS A 94 -22.35 -26.02 21.72
N GLU A 95 -23.62 -25.66 21.80
CA GLU A 95 -24.58 -25.79 20.70
C GLU A 95 -24.95 -24.44 20.07
N HIS A 96 -24.53 -23.33 20.70
CA HIS A 96 -24.79 -21.99 20.21
C HIS A 96 -23.51 -21.16 20.04
N TRP A 97 -23.55 -20.22 19.11
CA TRP A 97 -22.50 -19.25 18.84
C TRP A 97 -23.06 -17.84 18.70
N THR A 98 -22.27 -16.84 19.09
CA THR A 98 -22.62 -15.43 18.85
C THR A 98 -21.75 -14.83 17.76
N ASP A 99 -22.38 -14.21 16.78
CA ASP A 99 -21.70 -13.49 15.71
C ASP A 99 -21.19 -12.10 16.14
N VAL A 100 -20.45 -11.43 15.26
CA VAL A 100 -19.91 -10.07 15.49
C VAL A 100 -20.99 -9.00 15.63
N VAL A 101 -22.20 -9.25 15.13
CA VAL A 101 -23.33 -8.30 15.25
C VAL A 101 -24.21 -8.55 16.47
N GLY A 102 -24.02 -9.67 17.17
CA GLY A 102 -24.72 -10.04 18.40
C GLY A 102 -25.86 -11.03 18.22
N LYS A 103 -26.06 -11.59 17.02
CA LYS A 103 -27.05 -12.65 16.78
C LYS A 103 -26.51 -13.99 17.30
N THR A 104 -27.37 -14.76 17.94
CA THR A 104 -27.11 -16.14 18.34
C THR A 104 -27.50 -17.08 17.21
N TRP A 105 -26.66 -18.08 16.95
CA TRP A 105 -26.83 -19.12 15.95
C TRP A 105 -26.70 -20.48 16.63
N SER A 106 -27.67 -21.37 16.40
CA SER A 106 -27.53 -22.79 16.75
C SER A 106 -26.61 -23.51 15.74
N LEU A 107 -26.16 -24.73 16.08
CA LEU A 107 -25.43 -25.57 15.13
C LEU A 107 -26.24 -25.82 13.84
N ASP A 108 -27.55 -26.06 13.97
CA ASP A 108 -28.44 -26.25 12.82
C ASP A 108 -28.53 -24.99 11.95
N ASP A 109 -28.58 -23.79 12.54
CA ASP A 109 -28.54 -22.54 11.77
C ASP A 109 -27.24 -22.38 10.98
N ILE A 110 -26.10 -22.78 11.57
CA ILE A 110 -24.78 -22.74 10.94
C ILE A 110 -24.72 -23.72 9.77
N LYS A 111 -25.21 -24.95 9.96
CA LYS A 111 -25.28 -25.97 8.91
C LYS A 111 -26.22 -25.54 7.79
N LEU A 112 -27.38 -24.98 8.11
CA LEU A 112 -28.34 -24.47 7.13
C LEU A 112 -27.74 -23.34 6.29
N HIS A 113 -27.10 -22.35 6.93
CA HIS A 113 -26.42 -21.27 6.20
C HIS A 113 -25.29 -21.78 5.30
N SER A 114 -24.58 -22.82 5.76
CA SER A 114 -23.55 -23.50 4.97
C SER A 114 -24.16 -24.18 3.74
N ALA A 115 -25.28 -24.88 3.92
CA ALA A 115 -26.02 -25.49 2.80
C ALA A 115 -26.52 -24.44 1.79
N ASP A 116 -27.00 -23.28 2.26
CA ASP A 116 -27.38 -22.15 1.40
C ASP A 116 -26.21 -21.61 0.58
N ILE A 117 -25.00 -21.57 1.17
CA ILE A 117 -23.77 -21.23 0.43
C ILE A 117 -23.51 -22.25 -0.68
N LEU A 118 -23.54 -23.56 -0.39
CA LEU A 118 -23.32 -24.63 -1.37
C LEU A 118 -24.38 -24.61 -2.49
N ALA A 119 -25.62 -24.28 -2.16
CA ALA A 119 -26.71 -24.11 -3.12
C ALA A 119 -26.56 -22.85 -4.00
N GLY A 120 -25.56 -22.01 -3.73
CA GLY A 120 -25.23 -20.85 -4.56
C GLY A 120 -25.98 -19.56 -4.22
N GLN A 121 -26.75 -19.52 -3.12
CA GLN A 121 -27.56 -18.35 -2.74
C GLN A 121 -26.77 -17.03 -2.64
N TYR A 122 -25.47 -17.13 -2.32
CA TYR A 122 -24.59 -15.96 -2.11
C TYR A 122 -23.50 -15.80 -3.17
N SER A 123 -23.51 -16.64 -4.21
CA SER A 123 -22.53 -16.61 -5.29
C SER A 123 -23.10 -15.94 -6.52
N THR A 124 -22.35 -15.02 -7.13
CA THR A 124 -22.82 -14.33 -8.35
C THR A 124 -22.48 -15.06 -9.65
N HIS A 125 -21.46 -15.91 -9.65
CA HIS A 125 -20.94 -16.58 -10.85
C HIS A 125 -20.21 -17.89 -10.46
N GLY A 126 -20.13 -18.85 -11.39
CA GLY A 126 -19.42 -20.12 -11.24
C GLY A 126 -20.34 -21.30 -10.89
N SER A 127 -19.93 -22.52 -11.24
CA SER A 127 -20.69 -23.76 -10.97
C SER A 127 -20.34 -24.42 -9.63
N ASN A 128 -19.20 -24.05 -9.03
CA ASN A 128 -18.68 -24.67 -7.82
C ASN A 128 -18.73 -23.67 -6.68
N HIS A 129 -19.69 -23.87 -5.78
CA HIS A 129 -19.87 -23.07 -4.58
C HIS A 129 -19.32 -23.87 -3.41
N ASN A 130 -18.16 -23.47 -2.89
CA ASN A 130 -17.58 -24.12 -1.72
C ASN A 130 -17.60 -23.12 -0.56
N ILE A 131 -17.58 -23.65 0.66
CA ILE A 131 -17.46 -22.90 1.90
C ILE A 131 -16.00 -22.90 2.32
N ILE A 132 -15.52 -21.76 2.80
CA ILE A 132 -14.28 -21.65 3.57
C ILE A 132 -14.67 -21.35 5.01
N VAL A 133 -14.18 -22.18 5.93
CA VAL A 133 -14.16 -21.93 7.36
C VAL A 133 -12.74 -21.55 7.75
N GLU A 134 -12.55 -20.36 8.31
CA GLU A 134 -11.22 -19.82 8.61
C GLU A 134 -11.18 -18.99 9.88
N GLU A 135 -9.98 -18.70 10.35
CA GLU A 135 -9.72 -17.75 11.42
C GLU A 135 -10.31 -16.36 11.11
N ARG A 136 -11.03 -15.80 12.08
CA ARG A 136 -11.41 -14.38 12.09
C ARG A 136 -10.25 -13.57 12.64
N VAL A 137 -9.67 -12.71 11.81
CA VAL A 137 -8.62 -11.80 12.27
C VAL A 137 -9.24 -10.68 13.14
N PRO A 138 -8.97 -10.62 14.46
CA PRO A 138 -9.44 -9.54 15.31
C PRO A 138 -8.83 -8.19 14.93
N ILE A 139 -9.57 -7.14 15.24
CA ILE A 139 -9.20 -5.76 14.94
C ILE A 139 -8.06 -5.32 15.86
N HIS A 140 -7.01 -4.71 15.32
CA HIS A 140 -5.98 -4.09 16.13
C HIS A 140 -6.58 -3.00 17.06
N PRO A 141 -6.27 -2.97 18.38
CA PRO A 141 -6.87 -2.00 19.31
C PRO A 141 -6.75 -0.53 18.90
N LYS A 142 -5.63 -0.13 18.28
CA LYS A 142 -5.43 1.23 17.74
C LYS A 142 -6.48 1.65 16.69
N LEU A 143 -7.05 0.70 15.95
CA LEU A 143 -8.02 0.94 14.88
C LEU A 143 -9.47 0.75 15.33
N LEU A 144 -9.70 0.08 16.47
CA LEU A 144 -11.03 -0.31 16.95
C LEU A 144 -12.01 0.88 17.07
N LYS A 145 -11.53 2.04 17.53
CA LYS A 145 -12.36 3.24 17.71
C LYS A 145 -12.80 3.92 16.41
N TYR A 146 -12.26 3.50 15.26
CA TYR A 146 -12.53 4.11 13.95
C TYR A 146 -13.49 3.31 13.09
N THR A 147 -13.97 2.18 13.58
CA THR A 147 -14.71 1.22 12.76
C THR A 147 -16.03 0.80 13.40
N TYR A 148 -17.02 0.52 12.55
CA TYR A 148 -18.31 0.01 12.93
C TYR A 148 -18.41 -1.50 12.63
N LYS A 149 -18.50 -2.34 13.68
CA LYS A 149 -18.75 -3.81 13.69
C LYS A 149 -17.80 -4.72 12.88
N GLY A 150 -17.17 -4.26 11.81
CA GLY A 150 -16.27 -5.04 10.96
C GLY A 150 -14.80 -4.69 11.11
N THR A 151 -13.95 -5.40 10.36
CA THR A 151 -12.50 -5.21 10.41
C THR A 151 -12.04 -4.19 9.39
N PRO A 152 -11.30 -3.14 9.80
CA PRO A 152 -10.73 -2.18 8.87
C PRO A 152 -9.63 -2.85 8.06
N ASP A 153 -9.59 -2.57 6.76
CA ASP A 153 -8.58 -3.11 5.87
C ASP A 153 -7.56 -2.06 5.47
N THR A 154 -6.33 -2.51 5.29
CA THR A 154 -5.25 -1.71 4.70
C THR A 154 -4.99 -2.23 3.29
N ARG A 155 -5.38 -1.44 2.29
CA ARG A 155 -5.09 -1.74 0.89
C ARG A 155 -3.77 -1.10 0.48
N VAL A 156 -2.89 -1.90 -0.10
CA VAL A 156 -1.65 -1.45 -0.74
C VAL A 156 -1.71 -1.79 -2.23
N ILE A 157 -1.55 -0.79 -3.08
CA ILE A 157 -1.36 -1.00 -4.52
C ILE A 157 0.12 -1.27 -4.75
N VAL A 158 0.42 -2.43 -5.33
CA VAL A 158 1.77 -2.84 -5.71
C VAL A 158 1.85 -2.85 -7.24
N PHE A 159 2.90 -2.23 -7.77
CA PHE A 159 3.22 -2.25 -9.20
C PHE A 159 4.71 -2.49 -9.41
N ASN A 160 5.07 -3.45 -10.28
CA ASN A 160 6.45 -3.84 -10.53
C ASN A 160 7.24 -4.12 -9.23
N SER A 161 6.64 -4.87 -8.30
CA SER A 161 7.18 -5.13 -6.95
C SER A 161 7.44 -3.86 -6.09
N VAL A 162 6.87 -2.70 -6.41
CA VAL A 162 6.96 -1.48 -5.60
C VAL A 162 5.59 -1.14 -5.02
N PRO A 163 5.45 -0.88 -3.71
CA PRO A 163 4.21 -0.32 -3.16
C PRO A 163 4.10 1.16 -3.58
N VAL A 164 3.09 1.48 -4.39
CA VAL A 164 2.96 2.81 -5.01
C VAL A 164 1.95 3.71 -4.31
N MET A 165 0.95 3.15 -3.65
CA MET A 165 -0.13 3.90 -3.00
C MET A 165 -0.85 3.01 -1.99
N ALA A 166 -1.30 3.57 -0.86
CA ALA A 166 -2.02 2.82 0.14
C ALA A 166 -3.22 3.60 0.70
N MET A 167 -4.20 2.88 1.23
CA MET A 167 -5.31 3.46 1.99
C MET A 167 -5.80 2.52 3.08
N LEU A 168 -6.27 3.09 4.17
CA LEU A 168 -7.09 2.43 5.17
C LEU A 168 -8.55 2.58 4.74
N ARG A 169 -9.31 1.48 4.66
CA ARG A 169 -10.76 1.55 4.51
C ARG A 169 -11.41 1.24 5.85
N LEU A 170 -12.29 2.13 6.28
CA LEU A 170 -12.98 2.06 7.55
C LEU A 170 -14.44 1.65 7.33
N PRO A 171 -14.84 0.49 7.85
CA PRO A 171 -16.25 0.10 7.90
C PRO A 171 -17.10 1.11 8.64
N THR A 172 -18.25 1.44 8.06
CA THR A 172 -19.27 2.34 8.58
C THR A 172 -20.61 1.62 8.72
N GLU A 173 -21.57 2.27 9.36
CA GLU A 173 -22.96 1.79 9.43
C GLU A 173 -23.60 1.68 8.03
N GLU A 174 -23.39 2.66 7.14
CA GLU A 174 -23.87 2.63 5.75
C GLU A 174 -23.36 1.41 4.98
N SER A 175 -22.13 1.00 5.26
CA SER A 175 -21.53 -0.21 4.67
C SER A 175 -21.89 -1.51 5.36
N GLU A 176 -22.82 -1.49 6.33
CA GLU A 176 -23.18 -2.64 7.18
C GLU A 176 -21.95 -3.26 7.89
N GLY A 177 -20.95 -2.45 8.20
CA GLY A 177 -19.69 -2.92 8.76
C GLY A 177 -18.75 -3.60 7.75
N ARG A 178 -18.90 -3.38 6.44
CA ARG A 178 -17.97 -3.88 5.41
C ARG A 178 -16.97 -2.82 4.99
N ALA A 179 -15.73 -3.22 4.73
CA ALA A 179 -14.68 -2.31 4.25
C ALA A 179 -14.76 -2.06 2.72
N ASN A 180 -15.97 -1.77 2.23
CA ASN A 180 -16.25 -1.54 0.81
C ASN A 180 -16.65 -0.07 0.56
N VAL A 181 -15.75 0.69 -0.06
CA VAL A 181 -15.93 2.13 -0.32
C VAL A 181 -17.14 2.40 -1.22
N SER A 182 -17.48 1.48 -2.12
CA SER A 182 -18.65 1.62 -2.97
C SER A 182 -19.98 1.44 -2.22
N GLN A 183 -19.92 0.86 -1.03
CA GLN A 183 -21.07 0.63 -0.14
C GLN A 183 -21.07 1.61 1.05
N GLY A 184 -20.30 2.69 1.02
CA GLY A 184 -20.31 3.70 2.09
C GLY A 184 -19.19 3.58 3.12
N ALA A 185 -18.24 2.65 2.93
CA ALA A 185 -17.02 2.66 3.75
C ALA A 185 -16.17 3.91 3.46
N ILE A 186 -15.49 4.42 4.48
CA ILE A 186 -14.61 5.58 4.34
C ILE A 186 -13.25 5.13 3.83
N ALA A 187 -12.68 5.84 2.86
CA ALA A 187 -11.31 5.62 2.42
C ALA A 187 -10.39 6.71 2.97
N VAL A 188 -9.28 6.32 3.58
CA VAL A 188 -8.30 7.22 4.17
C VAL A 188 -6.94 6.94 3.55
N GLY A 189 -6.35 7.90 2.85
CA GLY A 189 -5.02 7.77 2.24
C GLY A 189 -3.96 7.54 3.29
N ILE A 190 -2.91 6.81 2.94
CA ILE A 190 -1.77 6.51 3.81
C ILE A 190 -0.50 6.93 3.08
N ASP A 191 0.33 7.73 3.74
CA ASP A 191 1.66 8.05 3.26
C ASP A 191 2.55 6.79 3.26
N ILE A 192 3.17 6.47 2.12
CA ILE A 192 3.96 5.24 1.95
C ILE A 192 5.21 5.26 2.84
N ALA A 193 5.84 6.42 3.03
CA ALA A 193 7.06 6.52 3.81
C ALA A 193 6.82 6.31 5.31
N THR A 194 5.79 6.93 5.87
CA THR A 194 5.55 6.98 7.32
C THR A 194 4.49 5.99 7.81
N GLY A 195 3.55 5.59 6.96
CA GLY A 195 2.38 4.81 7.38
C GLY A 195 1.36 5.62 8.17
N ILE A 196 1.41 6.94 8.06
CA ILE A 196 0.48 7.86 8.71
C ILE A 196 -0.64 8.20 7.73
N THR A 197 -1.88 8.20 8.20
CA THR A 197 -3.02 8.59 7.36
C THR A 197 -3.03 10.08 7.04
N THR A 198 -3.43 10.42 5.81
CA THR A 198 -3.29 11.80 5.27
C THR A 198 -4.64 12.47 5.04
N HIS A 199 -5.39 12.07 4.01
CA HIS A 199 -6.71 12.63 3.69
C HIS A 199 -7.76 11.53 3.71
N ALA A 200 -9.02 11.89 3.97
CA ALA A 200 -10.13 10.95 3.97
C ALA A 200 -11.24 11.39 3.01
N VAL A 201 -11.90 10.40 2.43
CA VAL A 201 -13.08 10.57 1.58
C VAL A 201 -14.18 9.59 1.98
N ALA A 202 -15.41 10.08 2.02
CA ALA A 202 -16.65 9.31 2.12
C ALA A 202 -17.38 9.34 0.77
N HIS A 203 -18.38 8.47 0.60
CA HIS A 203 -19.24 8.42 -0.60
C HIS A 203 -18.45 8.51 -1.92
N LYS A 204 -17.33 7.79 -1.99
CA LYS A 204 -16.36 7.71 -3.11
C LYS A 204 -15.50 8.96 -3.38
N ASN A 205 -16.00 10.18 -3.15
CA ASN A 205 -15.27 11.40 -3.50
C ASN A 205 -15.45 12.59 -2.54
N GLN A 206 -16.31 12.49 -1.53
CA GLN A 206 -16.58 13.60 -0.61
C GLN A 206 -15.46 13.71 0.43
N PRO A 207 -14.67 14.80 0.46
CA PRO A 207 -13.63 14.95 1.46
C PRO A 207 -14.21 15.10 2.86
N ILE A 208 -13.66 14.37 3.82
CA ILE A 208 -14.01 14.46 5.23
C ILE A 208 -12.75 14.56 6.08
N GLN A 209 -12.85 15.20 7.25
CA GLN A 209 -11.74 15.33 8.19
C GLN A 209 -11.92 14.48 9.44
N PHE A 210 -13.17 14.25 9.82
CA PHE A 210 -13.57 13.53 11.02
C PHE A 210 -14.40 12.32 10.65
N LEU A 211 -14.31 11.27 11.45
CA LEU A 211 -15.23 10.14 11.37
C LEU A 211 -16.66 10.64 11.65
N PRO A 212 -17.66 10.32 10.80
CA PRO A 212 -19.01 10.83 10.92
C PRO A 212 -19.58 10.69 12.33
N ASN A 213 -20.28 11.72 12.80
CA ASN A 213 -20.90 11.79 14.13
C ASN A 213 -19.91 11.67 15.31
N THR A 214 -18.60 11.86 15.09
CA THR A 214 -17.59 11.85 16.15
C THR A 214 -16.63 13.04 16.03
N LYS A 215 -15.79 13.22 17.06
CA LYS A 215 -14.67 14.18 17.05
C LYS A 215 -13.33 13.54 16.63
N LEU A 216 -13.35 12.28 16.16
CA LEU A 216 -12.14 11.56 15.81
C LEU A 216 -11.63 12.00 14.44
N LYS A 217 -10.41 12.55 14.40
CA LYS A 217 -9.72 12.89 13.16
C LYS A 217 -9.31 11.63 12.40
N LEU A 218 -9.45 11.68 11.08
CA LEU A 218 -9.07 10.58 10.18
C LEU A 218 -7.64 10.71 9.65
N ASN A 219 -7.02 11.87 9.77
CA ASN A 219 -5.60 12.07 9.50
C ASN A 219 -4.74 11.87 10.75
N GLY A 220 -3.46 11.55 10.56
CA GLY A 220 -2.51 11.35 11.67
C GLY A 220 -2.61 9.99 12.37
N ILE A 221 -3.37 9.04 11.83
CA ILE A 221 -3.47 7.69 12.37
C ILE A 221 -2.25 6.89 11.90
N GLN A 222 -1.42 6.44 12.82
CA GLN A 222 -0.31 5.54 12.52
C GLN A 222 -0.82 4.11 12.31
N ILE A 223 -0.60 3.56 11.11
CA ILE A 223 -0.85 2.13 10.85
C ILE A 223 0.18 1.29 11.60
N PRO A 224 -0.24 0.31 12.44
CA PRO A 224 0.69 -0.56 13.15
C PRO A 224 1.47 -1.47 12.17
N PHE A 225 2.71 -1.81 12.53
CA PHE A 225 3.58 -2.70 11.75
C PHE A 225 3.80 -2.25 10.28
N TRP A 226 3.80 -0.95 10.01
CA TRP A 226 3.76 -0.42 8.65
C TRP A 226 4.83 -0.97 7.70
N GLN A 227 6.08 -1.09 8.15
CA GLN A 227 7.15 -1.68 7.34
C GLN A 227 6.85 -3.14 6.96
N GLN A 228 6.30 -3.92 7.89
CA GLN A 228 5.88 -5.30 7.60
C GLN A 228 4.66 -5.34 6.69
N VAL A 229 3.70 -4.41 6.83
CA VAL A 229 2.55 -4.29 5.91
C VAL A 229 3.03 -4.14 4.47
N LEU A 230 3.96 -3.21 4.22
CA LEU A 230 4.50 -2.98 2.89
C LEU A 230 5.28 -4.19 2.36
N LYS A 231 6.14 -4.78 3.21
CA LYS A 231 6.93 -5.96 2.84
C LYS A 231 6.05 -7.14 2.45
N ILE A 232 5.09 -7.50 3.30
CA ILE A 232 4.15 -8.60 3.06
C ILE A 232 3.31 -8.33 1.81
N ALA A 233 2.89 -7.08 1.57
CA ALA A 233 2.16 -6.75 0.35
C ALA A 233 2.99 -7.02 -0.91
N VAL A 234 4.28 -6.64 -0.92
CA VAL A 234 5.18 -6.90 -2.05
C VAL A 234 5.49 -8.38 -2.19
N GLU A 235 5.73 -9.10 -1.09
CA GLU A 235 5.95 -10.55 -1.08
C GLU A 235 4.75 -11.29 -1.66
N ALA A 236 3.53 -10.91 -1.26
CA ALA A 236 2.29 -11.51 -1.76
C ALA A 236 2.09 -11.26 -3.26
N ALA A 237 2.35 -10.03 -3.72
CA ALA A 237 2.30 -9.71 -5.15
C ALA A 237 3.30 -10.54 -5.97
N ARG A 238 4.55 -10.67 -5.47
CA ARG A 238 5.61 -11.46 -6.12
C ARG A 238 5.30 -12.95 -6.12
N ALA A 239 4.82 -13.49 -5.00
CA ALA A 239 4.43 -14.89 -4.88
C ALA A 239 3.31 -15.27 -5.85
N ALA A 240 2.40 -14.34 -6.12
CA ALA A 240 1.32 -14.50 -7.08
C ALA A 240 1.68 -14.11 -8.52
N GLU A 241 2.93 -13.69 -8.77
CA GLU A 241 3.40 -13.23 -10.08
C GLU A 241 2.56 -12.07 -10.65
N LEU A 242 2.03 -11.21 -9.77
CA LEU A 242 1.23 -10.04 -10.15
C LEU A 242 2.12 -8.82 -10.33
N THR A 243 2.20 -8.33 -11.57
CA THR A 243 2.86 -7.07 -11.90
C THR A 243 2.09 -5.88 -11.34
N PHE A 244 0.74 -5.90 -11.35
CA PHE A 244 -0.14 -4.84 -10.86
C PHE A 244 -1.27 -5.43 -10.01
N THR A 245 -1.34 -5.09 -8.72
CA THR A 245 -2.36 -5.66 -7.83
C THR A 245 -2.71 -4.73 -6.66
N GLY A 246 -3.92 -4.85 -6.15
CA GLY A 246 -4.26 -4.39 -4.80
C GLY A 246 -4.16 -5.54 -3.82
N VAL A 247 -3.34 -5.37 -2.79
CA VAL A 247 -3.22 -6.31 -1.69
C VAL A 247 -3.98 -5.76 -0.49
N ASP A 248 -4.93 -6.54 0.02
CA ASP A 248 -5.74 -6.17 1.17
C ASP A 248 -5.22 -6.90 2.40
N LEU A 249 -4.86 -6.15 3.44
CA LEU A 249 -4.31 -6.68 4.68
C LEU A 249 -5.17 -6.29 5.88
N PHE A 250 -5.32 -7.22 6.81
CA PHE A 250 -5.72 -6.93 8.18
C PHE A 250 -4.49 -6.87 9.07
N VAL A 251 -4.55 -6.06 10.11
CA VAL A 251 -3.46 -5.92 11.08
C VAL A 251 -3.92 -6.57 12.39
N HIS A 252 -3.33 -7.70 12.72
CA HIS A 252 -3.53 -8.39 13.98
C HIS A 252 -2.64 -7.76 15.07
N LYS A 253 -3.09 -7.76 16.33
CA LYS A 253 -2.32 -7.22 17.47
C LYS A 253 -0.99 -7.96 17.68
N GLU A 254 -1.04 -9.28 17.68
CA GLU A 254 0.10 -10.17 17.96
C GLU A 254 0.74 -10.74 16.68
N LYS A 255 -0.04 -11.38 15.79
CA LYS A 255 0.44 -11.95 14.52
C LYS A 255 0.93 -10.92 13.47
N GLY A 256 0.69 -9.62 13.68
CA GLY A 256 1.07 -8.58 12.72
C GLY A 256 0.17 -8.53 11.47
N PRO A 257 0.68 -8.05 10.32
CA PRO A 257 -0.11 -7.93 9.09
C PRO A 257 -0.41 -9.30 8.48
N MET A 258 -1.65 -9.50 8.02
CA MET A 258 -2.11 -10.74 7.41
C MET A 258 -2.85 -10.42 6.11
N VAL A 259 -2.47 -11.07 5.01
CA VAL A 259 -3.11 -10.90 3.70
C VAL A 259 -4.49 -11.55 3.70
N VAL A 260 -5.48 -10.79 3.28
CA VAL A 260 -6.89 -11.19 3.20
C VAL A 260 -7.27 -11.52 1.76
N GLU A 261 -6.87 -10.67 0.82
CA GLU A 261 -7.24 -10.78 -0.59
C GLU A 261 -6.16 -10.18 -1.49
N LEU A 262 -5.98 -10.78 -2.67
CA LEU A 262 -5.24 -10.22 -3.79
C LEU A 262 -6.23 -9.86 -4.89
N ASN A 263 -6.12 -8.64 -5.42
CA ASN A 263 -7.04 -8.14 -6.43
C ASN A 263 -6.28 -7.65 -7.67
N ALA A 264 -6.37 -8.42 -8.75
CA ALA A 264 -5.78 -8.08 -10.06
C ALA A 264 -6.46 -6.88 -10.75
N TYR A 265 -7.63 -6.43 -10.28
CA TYR A 265 -8.40 -5.30 -10.81
C TYR A 265 -8.69 -4.26 -9.72
N PRO A 266 -7.66 -3.69 -9.07
CA PRO A 266 -7.86 -2.85 -7.90
C PRO A 266 -8.69 -1.61 -8.22
N GLY A 267 -9.55 -1.22 -7.28
CA GLY A 267 -10.37 -0.01 -7.38
C GLY A 267 -9.53 1.27 -7.34
N LEU A 268 -10.01 2.31 -8.03
CA LEU A 268 -9.26 3.55 -8.24
C LEU A 268 -9.61 4.69 -7.27
N SER A 269 -10.55 4.47 -6.35
CA SER A 269 -10.94 5.44 -5.30
C SER A 269 -9.78 5.80 -4.36
N ILE A 270 -8.76 4.95 -4.30
CA ILE A 270 -7.52 5.20 -3.56
C ILE A 270 -6.83 6.51 -3.97
N GLN A 271 -6.97 6.93 -5.23
CA GLN A 271 -6.44 8.21 -5.73
C GLN A 271 -7.09 9.41 -5.04
N MET A 272 -8.40 9.33 -4.77
CA MET A 272 -9.14 10.39 -4.10
C MET A 272 -8.73 10.50 -2.64
N ALA A 273 -8.57 9.36 -1.97
CA ALA A 273 -8.15 9.29 -0.58
C ALA A 273 -6.72 9.82 -0.37
N ASN A 274 -5.82 9.62 -1.34
CA ASN A 274 -4.45 10.14 -1.29
C ASN A 274 -4.30 11.54 -1.91
N ARG A 275 -5.34 12.06 -2.60
CA ARG A 275 -5.25 13.27 -3.42
C ARG A 275 -4.05 13.27 -4.35
N GLU A 276 -3.79 12.13 -4.98
CA GLU A 276 -2.63 11.91 -5.83
C GLU A 276 -2.98 11.01 -7.01
N GLY A 277 -2.34 11.26 -8.16
CA GLY A 277 -2.58 10.51 -9.39
C GLY A 277 -1.82 9.19 -9.43
N LEU A 278 -2.55 8.07 -9.56
CA LEU A 278 -1.94 6.74 -9.59
C LEU A 278 -1.12 6.52 -10.87
N LYS A 279 -1.58 7.02 -12.03
CA LYS A 279 -0.91 6.78 -13.32
C LYS A 279 0.54 7.26 -13.28
N ARG A 280 0.77 8.49 -12.82
CA ARG A 280 2.13 9.04 -12.69
C ARG A 280 3.00 8.23 -11.73
N ARG A 281 2.43 7.64 -10.68
CA ARG A 281 3.20 6.79 -9.74
C ARG A 281 3.60 5.47 -10.40
N LEU A 282 2.70 4.86 -11.18
CA LEU A 282 3.00 3.63 -11.94
C LEU A 282 4.12 3.87 -12.96
N GLU A 283 4.01 4.93 -13.77
CA GLU A 283 5.01 5.29 -14.80
C GLU A 283 6.42 5.50 -14.20
N ARG A 284 6.51 6.02 -12.97
CA ARG A 284 7.80 6.26 -12.29
C ARG A 284 8.55 4.99 -11.92
N VAL A 285 7.86 3.86 -11.80
CA VAL A 285 8.46 2.59 -11.35
C VAL A 285 8.38 1.49 -12.38
N GLN A 286 7.78 1.75 -13.55
CA GLN A 286 7.55 0.76 -14.61
C GLN A 286 8.85 0.09 -15.09
N ASP A 287 9.93 0.86 -15.25
CA ASP A 287 11.19 0.38 -15.82
C ASP A 287 12.27 0.09 -14.75
N LEU A 288 11.90 0.05 -13.48
CA LEU A 288 12.84 -0.22 -12.39
C LEU A 288 13.10 -1.72 -12.24
N ASN A 289 14.33 -2.07 -11.92
CA ASN A 289 14.69 -3.44 -11.58
C ASN A 289 14.58 -3.65 -10.06
N VAL A 290 13.55 -4.39 -9.63
CA VAL A 290 13.28 -4.64 -8.20
C VAL A 290 13.74 -6.03 -7.78
N LEU A 291 14.92 -6.06 -7.17
CA LEU A 291 15.60 -7.27 -6.70
C LEU A 291 14.75 -8.15 -5.77
N ASN A 292 14.16 -7.57 -4.72
CA ASN A 292 13.39 -8.29 -3.71
C ASN A 292 12.35 -7.36 -3.04
N ALA A 293 11.58 -7.89 -2.10
CA ALA A 293 10.51 -7.15 -1.43
C ALA A 293 11.04 -5.93 -0.65
N ASP A 294 12.11 -6.11 0.13
CA ASP A 294 12.71 -5.01 0.90
C ASP A 294 13.20 -3.88 -0.01
N HIS A 295 13.81 -4.20 -1.15
CA HIS A 295 14.21 -3.23 -2.15
C HIS A 295 13.00 -2.50 -2.75
N GLY A 296 11.92 -3.22 -3.05
CA GLY A 296 10.66 -2.64 -3.52
C GLY A 296 10.07 -1.64 -2.53
N VAL A 297 10.04 -2.00 -1.23
CA VAL A 297 9.58 -1.12 -0.15
C VAL A 297 10.43 0.14 -0.07
N LYS A 298 11.77 0.02 -0.07
CA LYS A 298 12.69 1.16 -0.05
C LYS A 298 12.43 2.12 -1.21
N ILE A 299 12.30 1.59 -2.44
CA ILE A 299 11.96 2.39 -3.63
C ILE A 299 10.63 3.13 -3.42
N GLY A 300 9.59 2.43 -2.96
CA GLY A 300 8.27 3.01 -2.73
C GLY A 300 8.33 4.17 -1.74
N GLN A 301 9.01 3.98 -0.62
CA GLN A 301 9.17 5.01 0.41
C GLN A 301 9.94 6.22 -0.09
N ALA A 302 11.06 6.00 -0.80
CA ALA A 302 11.88 7.09 -1.34
C ALA A 302 11.18 7.89 -2.45
N LEU A 303 10.37 7.23 -3.28
CA LEU A 303 9.71 7.89 -4.42
C LEU A 303 8.38 8.55 -4.07
N PHE A 304 7.67 8.04 -3.06
CA PHE A 304 6.27 8.37 -2.79
C PHE A 304 5.99 8.92 -1.39
N ALA A 305 7.03 9.32 -0.64
CA ALA A 305 6.88 10.11 0.57
C ALA A 305 6.07 11.38 0.31
N GLU A 306 4.98 11.58 1.06
CA GLU A 306 4.30 12.85 1.16
C GLU A 306 5.15 13.81 2.00
N HIS A 307 5.25 15.06 1.54
CA HIS A 307 5.98 16.15 2.19
C HIS A 307 5.28 16.66 3.47
N PHE A 308 4.89 15.77 4.39
CA PHE A 308 4.26 16.17 5.66
C PHE A 308 5.26 16.90 6.56
N ALA A 309 6.55 16.53 6.49
CA ALA A 309 7.63 17.19 7.23
C ALA A 309 7.81 18.67 6.85
N THR A 310 7.42 19.08 5.65
CA THR A 310 7.65 20.46 5.18
C THR A 310 6.58 21.45 5.66
N LYS A 311 5.45 20.97 6.22
CA LYS A 311 4.35 21.85 6.67
C LYS A 311 4.50 22.40 8.09
N ILE A 312 5.39 21.86 8.91
CA ILE A 312 5.55 22.30 10.31
C ILE A 312 6.57 23.45 10.44
N GLU A 313 7.44 23.67 9.46
CA GLU A 313 8.47 24.72 9.49
C GLU A 313 8.15 25.98 8.67
N ALA A 314 7.02 26.03 7.95
CA ALA A 314 6.64 27.18 7.11
C ALA A 314 6.01 28.32 7.93
N LYS A 315 6.74 28.82 8.93
CA LYS A 315 6.56 30.16 9.53
C LYS A 315 7.82 31.04 9.38
N GLY A 316 8.75 30.65 8.50
CA GLY A 316 9.89 31.48 8.08
C GLY A 316 9.76 31.88 6.60
N GLU A 317 10.28 33.06 6.28
CA GLU A 317 10.40 33.56 4.89
C GLU A 317 10.93 32.47 3.95
N VAL A 318 10.32 32.31 2.78
CA VAL A 318 10.74 31.28 1.81
C VAL A 318 12.13 31.67 1.27
N PRO A 319 13.17 30.85 1.47
CA PRO A 319 14.53 31.21 1.06
C PRO A 319 14.63 31.33 -0.47
N ILE A 320 15.29 32.40 -0.91
CA ILE A 320 15.54 32.70 -2.32
C ILE A 320 16.87 32.08 -2.76
N LEU A 321 16.87 31.36 -3.87
CA LEU A 321 18.03 30.73 -4.50
C LEU A 321 18.50 31.54 -5.72
N ASN A 322 19.82 31.65 -5.88
CA ASN A 322 20.44 32.14 -7.11
C ASN A 322 20.66 30.96 -8.09
N THR A 323 21.09 31.26 -9.32
CA THR A 323 21.45 30.25 -10.32
C THR A 323 22.56 29.32 -9.83
N GLU A 324 23.46 29.82 -8.99
CA GLU A 324 24.53 29.05 -8.36
C GLU A 324 24.46 29.20 -6.83
N GLU A 325 24.62 28.09 -6.12
CA GLU A 325 24.59 28.05 -4.67
C GLU A 325 25.71 27.16 -4.12
N THR A 326 26.24 27.52 -2.94
CA THR A 326 27.13 26.61 -2.20
C THR A 326 26.28 25.75 -1.28
N ILE A 327 26.45 24.43 -1.40
CA ILE A 327 25.72 23.45 -0.59
C ILE A 327 26.68 22.59 0.20
N THR A 328 26.25 22.16 1.38
CA THR A 328 26.98 21.15 2.16
C THR A 328 26.43 19.77 1.79
N VAL A 329 27.25 18.93 1.19
CA VAL A 329 26.89 17.56 0.81
C VAL A 329 27.39 16.61 1.90
N TYR A 330 26.55 15.66 2.30
CA TYR A 330 26.88 14.66 3.30
C TYR A 330 27.14 13.33 2.61
N GLY A 331 28.28 12.74 2.93
CA GLY A 331 28.66 11.39 2.57
C GLY A 331 28.63 10.46 3.78
N ASP A 332 29.14 9.26 3.58
CA ASP A 332 29.25 8.26 4.63
C ASP A 332 30.32 8.60 5.66
N ASN A 333 30.31 7.90 6.81
CA ASN A 333 31.28 8.07 7.89
C ASN A 333 31.39 9.52 8.44
N ARG A 334 30.27 10.27 8.44
CA ARG A 334 30.20 11.69 8.83
C ARG A 334 31.04 12.63 7.94
N HIS A 335 31.43 12.18 6.75
CA HIS A 335 32.13 13.02 5.79
C HIS A 335 31.16 14.08 5.24
N LYS A 336 31.60 15.33 5.13
CA LYS A 336 30.82 16.42 4.53
C LYS A 336 31.72 17.35 3.74
N ILE A 337 31.26 17.77 2.58
CA ILE A 337 32.02 18.64 1.67
C ILE A 337 31.12 19.81 1.26
N GLU A 338 31.70 21.02 1.21
CA GLU A 338 31.04 22.15 0.57
C GLU A 338 31.30 22.12 -0.94
N ALA A 339 30.23 22.07 -1.72
CA ALA A 339 30.29 22.00 -3.17
C ALA A 339 29.47 23.12 -3.81
N LYS A 340 29.96 23.65 -4.92
CA LYS A 340 29.17 24.54 -5.77
C LYS A 340 28.14 23.73 -6.55
N ALA A 341 26.89 24.14 -6.45
CA ALA A 341 25.76 23.54 -7.12
C ALA A 341 25.08 24.51 -8.07
N LEU A 342 24.73 24.03 -9.26
CA LEU A 342 23.90 24.75 -10.22
C LEU A 342 22.43 24.45 -9.94
N ILE A 343 21.60 25.49 -9.85
CA ILE A 343 20.14 25.35 -9.72
C ILE A 343 19.55 25.15 -11.12
N ASN A 344 19.34 23.88 -11.50
CA ASN A 344 18.92 23.50 -12.85
C ASN A 344 17.43 23.12 -12.89
N THR A 345 16.57 24.10 -13.16
CA THR A 345 15.12 23.91 -13.31
C THR A 345 14.72 23.09 -14.53
N GLY A 346 15.60 22.97 -15.54
CA GLY A 346 15.41 22.12 -16.71
C GLY A 346 15.62 20.63 -16.41
N ARG A 347 16.40 20.30 -15.38
CA ARG A 347 16.62 18.92 -14.94
C ARG A 347 15.56 18.50 -13.93
N PHE A 348 15.00 17.30 -14.09
CA PHE A 348 14.01 16.80 -13.13
C PHE A 348 14.63 16.44 -11.77
N ARG A 349 15.71 15.66 -11.77
CA ARG A 349 16.35 15.09 -10.58
C ARG A 349 17.71 15.72 -10.34
N THR A 350 18.14 15.85 -9.09
CA THR A 350 19.52 16.25 -8.78
C THR A 350 20.54 15.28 -9.38
N ALA A 351 21.71 15.81 -9.74
CA ALA A 351 22.84 15.02 -10.18
C ALA A 351 24.13 15.49 -9.52
N ILE A 352 25.04 14.54 -9.35
CA ILE A 352 26.32 14.71 -8.68
C ILE A 352 27.44 14.16 -9.56
N ALA A 353 28.59 14.82 -9.55
CA ALA A 353 29.80 14.37 -10.22
C ALA A 353 30.21 12.99 -9.73
N SER A 354 30.66 12.13 -10.64
CA SER A 354 31.16 10.79 -10.29
C SER A 354 32.39 10.86 -9.41
N SER A 355 33.27 11.85 -9.58
CA SER A 355 34.42 12.05 -8.70
C SER A 355 33.98 12.43 -7.28
N LEU A 356 33.04 13.36 -7.15
CA LEU A 356 32.55 13.83 -5.85
C LEU A 356 31.76 12.75 -5.11
N ALA A 357 30.93 11.98 -5.82
CA ALA A 357 30.20 10.87 -5.20
C ALA A 357 31.15 9.77 -4.70
N LYS A 358 32.28 9.50 -5.38
CA LYS A 358 33.32 8.60 -4.88
C LYS A 358 34.04 9.14 -3.64
N GLU A 359 34.37 10.43 -3.64
CA GLU A 359 35.03 11.09 -2.52
C GLU A 359 34.17 11.08 -1.25
N LEU A 360 32.86 11.18 -1.42
CA LEU A 360 31.87 11.06 -0.34
C LEU A 360 31.51 9.62 0.03
N ALA A 361 32.16 8.63 -0.61
CA ALA A 361 31.90 7.20 -0.45
C ALA A 361 30.45 6.76 -0.76
N LEU A 362 29.71 7.54 -1.56
CA LEU A 362 28.28 7.29 -1.87
C LEU A 362 28.06 6.33 -3.07
N ILE A 363 29.09 5.63 -3.54
CA ILE A 363 29.01 4.68 -4.68
C ILE A 363 29.30 3.24 -4.21
N GLU A 364 29.24 2.97 -2.91
CA GLU A 364 29.30 1.58 -2.46
C GLU A 364 28.03 0.83 -2.92
N VAL A 365 28.11 -0.51 -2.99
CA VAL A 365 27.01 -1.35 -3.49
C VAL A 365 25.73 -1.14 -2.67
N ASP A 366 25.88 -0.78 -1.40
CA ASP A 366 24.79 -0.56 -0.46
C ASP A 366 24.06 0.79 -0.67
N ASP A 367 24.70 1.79 -1.29
CA ASP A 367 24.13 3.13 -1.55
C ASP A 367 23.47 3.28 -2.91
N LEU A 368 23.59 2.23 -3.74
CA LEU A 368 23.17 2.23 -5.13
C LEU A 368 21.66 1.92 -5.21
N LEU A 369 20.87 2.94 -5.51
CA LEU A 369 19.41 2.82 -5.57
C LEU A 369 18.94 2.15 -6.88
N TRP A 370 19.34 2.65 -8.05
CA TRP A 370 19.08 2.03 -9.37
C TRP A 370 19.98 2.63 -10.45
N PHE A 371 19.82 2.21 -11.72
CA PHE A 371 20.46 2.85 -12.88
C PHE A 371 19.47 3.62 -13.73
N GLN A 372 19.75 4.89 -14.02
CA GLN A 372 18.94 5.74 -14.88
C GLN A 372 19.60 5.91 -16.25
N GLN A 373 18.82 5.83 -17.34
CA GLN A 373 19.31 6.20 -18.67
C GLN A 373 19.47 7.72 -18.73
N VAL A 374 20.69 8.19 -19.01
CA VAL A 374 21.04 9.61 -19.11
C VAL A 374 21.47 9.92 -20.53
N SER A 375 20.89 10.97 -21.11
CA SER A 375 21.18 11.37 -22.50
C SER A 375 22.66 11.69 -22.69
N GLY A 376 23.29 10.99 -23.64
CA GLY A 376 24.72 11.08 -23.93
C GLY A 376 25.65 10.53 -22.84
N GLU A 377 25.14 9.76 -21.88
CA GLU A 377 25.94 9.07 -20.86
C GLU A 377 25.57 7.59 -20.71
N GLY A 378 24.42 7.15 -21.20
CA GLY A 378 23.95 5.78 -21.04
C GLY A 378 23.42 5.53 -19.62
N LYS A 379 23.46 4.27 -19.16
CA LYS A 379 23.03 3.91 -17.81
C LYS A 379 24.02 4.47 -16.77
N ARG A 380 23.49 5.21 -15.81
CA ARG A 380 24.24 5.83 -14.71
C ARG A 380 23.64 5.45 -13.36
N PRO A 381 24.45 5.19 -12.33
CA PRO A 381 23.92 4.86 -11.02
C PRO A 381 23.22 6.07 -10.43
N VAL A 382 22.17 5.80 -9.66
CA VAL A 382 21.46 6.77 -8.84
C VAL A 382 21.67 6.36 -7.41
N ILE A 383 22.09 7.32 -6.59
CA ILE A 383 22.50 7.12 -5.21
C ILE A 383 21.62 7.93 -4.27
N GLU A 384 21.58 7.56 -3.00
CA GLU A 384 21.03 8.46 -1.99
C GLU A 384 21.98 9.65 -1.80
N LEU A 385 21.41 10.84 -1.73
CA LEU A 385 22.14 12.08 -1.57
C LEU A 385 21.45 12.93 -0.52
N LYS A 386 22.21 13.25 0.52
CA LYS A 386 21.82 14.23 1.52
C LYS A 386 22.66 15.48 1.34
N PHE A 387 22.02 16.63 1.26
CA PHE A 387 22.71 17.91 1.22
C PHE A 387 21.94 19.00 1.95
N ARG A 388 22.62 20.08 2.33
CA ARG A 388 22.03 21.26 2.97
C ARG A 388 22.11 22.45 2.01
N LEU A 389 20.97 23.05 1.72
CA LEU A 389 20.79 24.19 0.83
C LEU A 389 20.01 25.30 1.56
N LYS A 390 20.62 26.49 1.70
CA LYS A 390 20.08 27.64 2.46
C LYS A 390 19.43 27.24 3.80
N GLY A 391 20.17 26.48 4.60
CA GLY A 391 19.72 26.07 5.93
C GLY A 391 18.78 24.86 5.97
N LYS A 392 18.14 24.48 4.85
CA LYS A 392 17.27 23.31 4.74
C LYS A 392 18.06 22.06 4.34
N THR A 393 17.80 20.96 5.02
CA THR A 393 18.36 19.65 4.66
C THR A 393 17.44 19.00 3.63
N VAL A 394 18.02 18.55 2.53
CA VAL A 394 17.35 17.85 1.43
C VAL A 394 17.92 16.44 1.36
N GLU A 395 17.06 15.45 1.55
CA GLU A 395 17.35 14.04 1.32
C GLU A 395 16.66 13.65 0.01
N THR A 396 17.45 13.22 -0.96
CA THR A 396 16.96 12.88 -2.30
C THR A 396 17.77 11.78 -2.91
N SER A 397 17.38 11.40 -4.12
CA SER A 397 18.11 10.49 -4.98
C SER A 397 18.84 11.31 -6.05
N ALA A 398 20.13 11.13 -6.25
CA ALA A 398 20.91 11.87 -7.23
C ALA A 398 21.54 10.96 -8.29
N VAL A 399 21.45 11.36 -9.55
CA VAL A 399 22.12 10.65 -10.65
C VAL A 399 23.61 10.98 -10.61
N VAL A 400 24.44 9.94 -10.62
CA VAL A 400 25.89 10.10 -10.75
C VAL A 400 26.22 10.37 -12.22
N SER A 401 26.78 11.53 -12.53
CA SER A 401 27.09 11.98 -13.89
C SER A 401 28.59 12.18 -14.07
N ARG A 402 29.17 11.56 -15.10
CA ARG A 402 30.57 11.78 -15.49
C ARG A 402 30.75 13.11 -16.21
N LYS A 403 29.70 13.63 -16.87
CA LYS A 403 29.74 14.97 -17.49
C LYS A 403 29.99 16.08 -16.47
N LEU A 404 29.54 15.89 -15.23
CA LEU A 404 29.79 16.83 -14.14
C LEU A 404 31.22 16.78 -13.59
N ASP A 405 32.00 15.74 -13.88
CA ASP A 405 33.40 15.66 -13.46
C ASP A 405 34.24 16.77 -14.11
N SER A 406 33.90 17.18 -15.33
CA SER A 406 34.52 18.31 -16.05
C SER A 406 33.80 19.65 -15.85
N ALA A 407 32.62 19.67 -15.22
CA ALA A 407 31.85 20.89 -15.01
C ALA A 407 32.41 21.72 -13.84
N ALA A 408 32.18 23.03 -13.85
CA ALA A 408 32.54 23.93 -12.75
C ALA A 408 31.73 23.61 -11.48
N GLN A 409 30.43 23.36 -11.64
CA GLN A 409 29.54 22.92 -10.56
C GLN A 409 29.48 21.38 -10.58
N LYS A 410 29.92 20.78 -9.47
CA LYS A 410 29.94 19.31 -9.31
C LYS A 410 28.56 18.74 -8.99
N ILE A 411 27.58 19.60 -8.72
CA ILE A 411 26.20 19.22 -8.46
C ILE A 411 25.27 20.08 -9.30
N GLU A 412 24.24 19.47 -9.86
CA GLU A 412 23.10 20.15 -10.44
C GLU A 412 21.85 19.81 -9.64
N VAL A 413 21.26 20.77 -8.93
CA VAL A 413 20.02 20.57 -8.17
C VAL A 413 18.85 20.64 -9.14
N GLY A 414 18.14 19.52 -9.28
CA GLY A 414 17.00 19.41 -10.17
C GLY A 414 15.71 19.94 -9.55
N ARG A 415 14.72 20.28 -10.38
CA ARG A 415 13.43 20.87 -9.93
C ARG A 415 12.66 20.05 -8.89
N LYS A 416 12.87 18.74 -8.79
CA LYS A 416 12.28 17.88 -7.73
C LYS A 416 12.70 18.36 -6.33
N ASP A 417 13.93 18.84 -6.21
CA ASP A 417 14.59 19.13 -4.94
C ASP A 417 14.58 20.63 -4.60
N LEU A 418 13.93 21.44 -5.44
CA LEU A 418 13.75 22.89 -5.29
C LEU A 418 12.41 23.28 -4.66
N SER A 419 11.64 22.29 -4.18
CA SER A 419 10.36 22.54 -3.51
C SER A 419 10.55 23.34 -2.22
N GLY A 420 9.80 24.43 -2.04
CA GLY A 420 9.91 25.29 -0.86
C GLY A 420 11.03 26.33 -0.92
N PHE A 421 11.53 26.64 -2.12
CA PHE A 421 12.44 27.74 -2.42
C PHE A 421 11.86 28.64 -3.52
N VAL A 422 12.23 29.92 -3.51
CA VAL A 422 11.96 30.84 -4.65
C VAL A 422 13.24 30.96 -5.47
N ILE A 423 13.15 30.83 -6.78
CA ILE A 423 14.33 30.91 -7.66
C ILE A 423 14.36 32.33 -8.25
N ARG A 424 15.48 33.05 -8.08
CA ARG A 424 15.67 34.32 -8.79
C ARG A 424 15.75 34.03 -10.28
N PRO A 425 14.90 34.68 -11.10
CA PRO A 425 15.09 34.68 -12.54
C PRO A 425 16.49 35.22 -12.85
N ALA A 426 17.19 34.57 -13.78
CA ALA A 426 18.45 35.08 -14.30
C ALA A 426 18.25 36.37 -15.09
#